data_AF-A0A8B9KD88-F1
#
_entry.id   AF-A0A8B9KD88-F1
#
_cell.length_a   1.000
_cell.length_b   1.000
_cell.length_c   1.000
_cell.angle_alpha   90.00
_cell.angle_beta   90.00
_cell.angle_gamma   90.00
#
_symmetry.space_group_name_H-M   'P 1'
#
loop_
_entity.id
_entity.type
_entity.pdbx_description
1 polymer ?
#
loop_
_entity_poly.entity_id
_entity_poly.type
_entity_poly.pdbx_seq_one_letter_code
_entity_poly.pdbx_strand_id
1 'polypeptide(L)'
;MSKRGRSGEACADCGLPDPHWASVNRAVLICDQCCSVHRSLGRHSSQIRHLVHTVWSPTQLQMVRTLFKSGSNSIWEHSLQDSSSAASGRKKNIPQDKLHPNKAEFIRAKYQMLAFILRMPCRDDDSCTAKDLSKQLHSSVRTGNLETSLRLLSLGAQANFFHPEKGNTPLHVAAKAGQVSQVELLSVYGADPGAPDANGNTPIEYARQAGHPDLADRLVEIQYELTDRLAFYLCGRRPDHKNGQHFIIPQLLSNRLFEELAMDVYDEVDRRETDAVWLTTQSHSTLVAEAVIVPFLPVNPEYSSTRNQGRQKLARFNAHEFATLIIDILSDAMRRQHGNSATSPKDELILKRASSRHASDSQEPDQPDYDSVASDEDTDAEVHPAKTGRAKSLDSDQSDGPVTVQDFLEVKNALLASEAKIEQLMKANVSLTEELRLLQKKKPRSESVGVPLRLLKSRAQQLQLQCRKTSAQDGVFMQQIIQCAYDIARAAKQLVTVTTKENSK
;
A
#
# COMPACT_ATOMS: atom_id res chain seq x y z
N MET A 1 37.51 -33.95 -9.36
CA MET A 1 36.15 -33.36 -9.42
C MET A 1 36.18 -32.03 -8.67
N SER A 2 36.00 -30.88 -9.33
CA SER A 2 35.97 -29.58 -8.64
C SER A 2 34.52 -29.17 -8.36
N LYS A 3 34.24 -28.73 -7.13
CA LYS A 3 32.91 -28.24 -6.74
C LYS A 3 32.73 -26.84 -7.32
N ARG A 4 31.96 -26.71 -8.42
CA ARG A 4 31.34 -25.41 -8.76
C ARG A 4 30.42 -25.03 -7.59
N GLY A 5 30.86 -24.07 -6.77
CA GLY A 5 30.05 -23.53 -5.69
C GLY A 5 28.75 -22.94 -6.26
N ARG A 6 27.66 -23.02 -5.49
CA ARG A 6 26.47 -22.23 -5.80
C ARG A 6 26.89 -20.75 -5.75
N SER A 7 26.76 -20.04 -6.86
CA SER A 7 26.75 -18.57 -6.83
C SER A 7 25.54 -18.15 -6.00
N GLY A 8 25.80 -17.60 -4.81
CA GLY A 8 24.74 -17.06 -3.95
C GLY A 8 23.96 -15.97 -4.67
N GLU A 9 22.69 -15.81 -4.30
CA GLU A 9 21.95 -14.61 -4.68
C GLU A 9 22.63 -13.42 -3.98
N ALA A 10 22.82 -12.30 -4.69
CA ALA A 10 23.61 -11.16 -4.21
C ALA A 10 22.91 -9.84 -4.52
N CYS A 11 23.07 -8.84 -3.66
CA CYS A 11 22.47 -7.52 -3.80
C CYS A 11 22.83 -6.89 -5.15
N ALA A 12 21.80 -6.54 -5.92
CA ALA A 12 21.93 -6.04 -7.27
C ALA A 12 22.71 -4.71 -7.38
N ASP A 13 22.85 -3.95 -6.29
CA ASP A 13 23.44 -2.59 -6.33
C ASP A 13 24.85 -2.51 -5.73
N CYS A 14 25.18 -3.36 -4.76
CA CYS A 14 26.48 -3.34 -4.07
C CYS A 14 27.16 -4.72 -3.96
N GLY A 15 26.55 -5.80 -4.46
CA GLY A 15 27.14 -7.14 -4.49
C GLY A 15 27.22 -7.87 -3.15
N LEU A 16 26.65 -7.33 -2.06
CA LEU A 16 26.57 -8.04 -0.77
C LEU A 16 25.80 -9.36 -0.94
N PRO A 17 26.31 -10.52 -0.50
CA PRO A 17 25.60 -11.80 -0.60
C PRO A 17 24.31 -11.82 0.24
N ASP A 18 23.44 -12.79 -0.07
CA ASP A 18 22.23 -13.14 0.68
C ASP A 18 21.27 -11.95 0.94
N PRO A 19 20.77 -11.28 -0.12
CA PRO A 19 19.84 -10.15 -0.02
C PRO A 19 18.48 -10.57 0.55
N HIS A 20 17.95 -9.78 1.49
CA HIS A 20 16.67 -10.06 2.17
C HIS A 20 15.42 -9.47 1.48
N TRP A 21 15.60 -8.50 0.58
CA TRP A 21 14.53 -7.73 -0.05
C TRP A 21 14.50 -7.89 -1.57
N ALA A 22 13.36 -7.63 -2.18
CA ALA A 22 13.19 -7.55 -3.62
C ALA A 22 12.61 -6.19 -4.04
N SER A 23 13.07 -5.68 -5.18
CA SER A 23 12.35 -4.68 -5.97
C SER A 23 11.57 -5.41 -7.06
N VAL A 24 10.25 -5.47 -6.93
CA VAL A 24 9.38 -6.36 -7.72
C VAL A 24 9.31 -5.91 -9.18
N ASN A 25 9.03 -4.63 -9.43
CA ASN A 25 8.98 -4.05 -10.77
C ASN A 25 10.33 -4.00 -11.47
N ARG A 26 11.44 -3.87 -10.73
CA ARG A 26 12.80 -3.96 -11.29
C ARG A 26 13.32 -5.39 -11.41
N ALA A 27 12.59 -6.36 -10.85
CA ALA A 27 12.93 -7.78 -10.77
C ALA A 27 14.37 -8.05 -10.28
N VAL A 28 14.76 -7.38 -9.20
CA VAL A 28 16.10 -7.53 -8.56
C VAL A 28 15.99 -7.82 -7.06
N LEU A 29 17.00 -8.46 -6.51
CA LEU A 29 17.16 -8.69 -5.07
C LEU A 29 18.19 -7.71 -4.48
N ILE A 30 17.91 -7.14 -3.33
CA ILE A 30 18.71 -6.08 -2.68
C ILE A 30 18.88 -6.33 -1.18
N CYS A 31 19.99 -5.88 -0.61
CA CYS A 31 20.23 -5.93 0.83
C CYS A 31 19.58 -4.75 1.56
N ASP A 32 19.53 -4.84 2.89
CA ASP A 32 18.90 -3.86 3.78
C ASP A 32 19.38 -2.42 3.57
N GLN A 33 20.70 -2.20 3.48
CA GLN A 33 21.25 -0.87 3.20
C GLN A 33 20.81 -0.31 1.84
N CYS A 34 20.69 -1.13 0.80
CA CYS A 34 20.17 -0.65 -0.48
C CYS A 34 18.64 -0.44 -0.42
N CYS A 35 17.94 -1.26 0.35
CA CYS A 35 16.49 -1.18 0.56
C CYS A 35 16.05 0.14 1.24
N SER A 36 16.82 0.71 2.18
CA SER A 36 16.48 2.01 2.78
C SER A 36 16.42 3.12 1.74
N VAL A 37 17.38 3.15 0.79
CA VAL A 37 17.37 4.09 -0.32
C VAL A 37 16.18 3.82 -1.24
N HIS A 38 15.92 2.56 -1.63
CA HIS A 38 14.79 2.22 -2.49
C HIS A 38 13.44 2.65 -1.90
N ARG A 39 13.23 2.49 -0.58
CA ARG A 39 12.04 2.99 0.12
C ARG A 39 11.87 4.51 -0.06
N SER A 40 12.96 5.28 -0.07
CA SER A 40 12.93 6.73 -0.31
C SER A 40 12.63 7.14 -1.76
N LEU A 41 12.75 6.23 -2.73
CA LEU A 41 12.38 6.49 -4.14
C LEU A 41 10.87 6.38 -4.38
N GLY A 42 10.13 5.69 -3.51
CA GLY A 42 8.70 5.43 -3.68
C GLY A 42 8.36 4.37 -4.73
N ARG A 43 7.11 3.90 -4.67
CA ARG A 43 6.62 2.72 -5.42
C ARG A 43 6.65 2.89 -6.94
N HIS A 44 6.51 4.13 -7.43
CA HIS A 44 6.60 4.47 -8.86
C HIS A 44 7.98 4.12 -9.43
N SER A 45 9.06 4.30 -8.65
CA SER A 45 10.41 3.90 -9.04
C SER A 45 10.73 2.46 -8.64
N SER A 46 10.39 2.05 -7.41
CA SER A 46 10.71 0.72 -6.86
C SER A 46 9.63 0.21 -5.91
N GLN A 47 8.93 -0.86 -6.31
CA GLN A 47 7.99 -1.60 -5.46
C GLN A 47 8.77 -2.58 -4.56
N ILE A 48 8.87 -2.30 -3.26
CA ILE A 48 9.70 -3.08 -2.32
C ILE A 48 8.89 -4.15 -1.58
N ARG A 49 9.46 -5.36 -1.43
CA ARG A 49 8.85 -6.48 -0.70
C ARG A 49 9.92 -7.34 -0.03
N HIS A 50 9.78 -7.66 1.26
CA HIS A 50 10.73 -8.52 1.98
C HIS A 50 10.49 -9.99 1.60
N LEU A 51 11.56 -10.73 1.26
CA LEU A 51 11.49 -12.13 0.82
C LEU A 51 10.93 -13.14 1.83
N VAL A 52 11.08 -12.90 3.14
CA VAL A 52 10.62 -13.79 4.23
C VAL A 52 9.48 -13.16 5.03
N HIS A 53 9.63 -11.89 5.44
CA HIS A 53 8.70 -11.24 6.38
C HIS A 53 7.47 -10.58 5.72
N THR A 54 7.16 -10.90 4.46
CA THR A 54 5.85 -10.57 3.85
C THR A 54 5.23 -11.82 3.22
N VAL A 55 3.91 -11.86 3.16
CA VAL A 55 3.20 -12.89 2.38
C VAL A 55 3.45 -12.63 0.89
N TRP A 56 3.84 -13.66 0.15
CA TRP A 56 4.01 -13.62 -1.31
C TRP A 56 3.00 -14.55 -1.99
N SER A 57 2.52 -14.15 -3.18
CA SER A 57 2.03 -15.15 -4.13
C SER A 57 3.22 -15.99 -4.64
N PRO A 58 3.13 -17.34 -4.66
CA PRO A 58 4.21 -18.20 -5.15
C PRO A 58 4.63 -17.88 -6.60
N THR A 59 3.66 -17.53 -7.45
CA THR A 59 3.89 -17.21 -8.86
C THR A 59 4.60 -15.86 -9.03
N GLN A 60 4.26 -14.85 -8.22
CA GLN A 60 4.95 -13.57 -8.22
C GLN A 60 6.41 -13.70 -7.75
N LEU A 61 6.65 -14.45 -6.67
CA LEU A 61 8.01 -14.69 -6.16
C LEU A 61 8.84 -15.51 -7.16
N GLN A 62 8.23 -16.47 -7.86
CA GLN A 62 8.87 -17.24 -8.92
C GLN A 62 9.20 -16.36 -10.14
N MET A 63 8.32 -15.43 -10.54
CA MET A 63 8.57 -14.45 -11.61
C MET A 63 9.82 -13.60 -11.29
N VAL A 64 9.86 -12.97 -10.11
CA VAL A 64 11.00 -12.14 -9.67
C VAL A 64 12.30 -12.95 -9.61
N ARG A 65 12.27 -14.15 -9.02
CA ARG A 65 13.46 -15.03 -8.95
C ARG A 65 13.92 -15.54 -10.31
N THR A 66 13.01 -15.74 -11.26
CA THR A 66 13.35 -16.19 -12.63
C THR A 66 14.08 -15.07 -13.38
N LEU A 67 13.52 -13.86 -13.37
CA LEU A 67 14.13 -12.67 -13.98
C LEU A 67 15.48 -12.30 -13.36
N PHE A 68 15.58 -12.35 -12.02
CA PHE A 68 16.86 -12.10 -11.35
C PHE A 68 17.93 -13.12 -11.77
N LYS A 69 17.56 -14.40 -11.91
CA LYS A 69 18.47 -15.49 -12.34
C LYS A 69 18.80 -15.47 -13.84
N SER A 70 17.94 -14.91 -14.69
CA SER A 70 18.29 -14.62 -16.08
C SER A 70 19.13 -13.35 -16.24
N GLY A 71 19.44 -12.64 -15.15
CA GLY A 71 20.30 -11.46 -15.18
C GLY A 71 19.58 -10.16 -15.54
N SER A 72 18.31 -10.00 -15.13
CA SER A 72 17.51 -8.75 -15.25
C SER A 72 18.28 -7.46 -14.96
N ASN A 73 19.23 -7.52 -14.03
CA ASN A 73 20.08 -6.40 -13.65
C ASN A 73 20.97 -5.85 -14.79
N SER A 74 21.17 -6.60 -15.88
CA SER A 74 21.82 -6.13 -17.11
C SER A 74 21.05 -5.01 -17.81
N ILE A 75 19.72 -4.98 -17.67
CA ILE A 75 18.88 -3.88 -18.20
C ILE A 75 19.22 -2.59 -17.47
N TRP A 76 19.39 -2.64 -16.15
CA TRP A 76 19.65 -1.50 -15.27
C TRP A 76 21.14 -1.12 -15.15
N GLU A 77 22.05 -1.90 -15.74
CA GLU A 77 23.51 -1.69 -15.66
C GLU A 77 24.23 -1.83 -17.00
N HIS A 78 23.51 -1.79 -18.14
CA HIS A 78 24.07 -2.09 -19.47
C HIS A 78 25.38 -1.35 -19.75
N SER A 79 25.39 -0.03 -19.60
CA SER A 79 26.59 0.76 -19.89
C SER A 79 27.72 0.58 -18.87
N LEU A 80 27.49 -0.10 -17.74
CA LEU A 80 28.53 -0.52 -16.80
C LEU A 80 29.17 -1.87 -17.18
N GLN A 81 28.57 -2.62 -18.11
CA GLN A 81 29.09 -3.90 -18.61
C GLN A 81 30.03 -3.70 -19.81
N ASP A 82 29.82 -2.64 -20.59
CA ASP A 82 30.69 -2.27 -21.71
C ASP A 82 32.08 -1.82 -21.20
N SER A 83 33.13 -2.57 -21.58
CA SER A 83 34.51 -2.32 -21.09
C SER A 83 35.10 -0.97 -21.50
N SER A 84 34.55 -0.32 -22.53
CA SER A 84 34.87 1.06 -22.95
C SER A 84 34.38 2.10 -21.93
N SER A 85 33.24 1.87 -21.28
CA SER A 85 32.63 2.77 -20.31
C SER A 85 33.39 2.89 -18.98
N ALA A 86 34.26 1.92 -18.68
CA ALA A 86 35.11 1.93 -17.48
C ALA A 86 36.01 3.18 -17.39
N ALA A 87 36.31 3.83 -18.52
CA ALA A 87 37.02 5.10 -18.57
C ALA A 87 36.22 6.30 -18.02
N SER A 88 34.89 6.21 -17.93
CA SER A 88 34.01 7.29 -17.43
C SER A 88 34.04 7.45 -15.89
N GLY A 89 34.82 6.65 -15.15
CA GLY A 89 34.83 6.64 -13.68
C GLY A 89 33.58 6.04 -13.02
N ARG A 90 32.54 5.73 -13.80
CA ARG A 90 31.30 5.09 -13.35
C ARG A 90 31.57 3.65 -12.93
N LYS A 91 31.77 3.42 -11.63
CA LYS A 91 31.88 2.08 -11.04
C LYS A 91 30.63 1.75 -10.23
N LYS A 92 30.31 0.45 -10.20
CA LYS A 92 29.34 -0.11 -9.27
C LYS A 92 29.91 -0.13 -7.85
N ASN A 93 29.07 0.11 -6.85
CA ASN A 93 29.48 0.07 -5.44
C ASN A 93 29.88 -1.34 -5.00
N ILE A 94 30.71 -1.40 -3.97
CA ILE A 94 31.07 -2.61 -3.22
C ILE A 94 30.29 -2.68 -1.90
N PRO A 95 30.26 -3.84 -1.20
CA PRO A 95 29.50 -3.98 0.03
C PRO A 95 29.93 -3.02 1.15
N GLN A 96 31.20 -2.60 1.16
CA GLN A 96 31.80 -1.74 2.18
C GLN A 96 31.57 -0.23 1.96
N ASP A 97 31.02 0.19 0.81
CA ASP A 97 30.80 1.62 0.55
C ASP A 97 29.77 2.22 1.54
N LYS A 98 29.95 3.50 1.89
CA LYS A 98 29.01 4.19 2.78
C LYS A 98 27.61 4.24 2.17
N LEU A 99 26.59 4.16 3.02
CA LEU A 99 25.20 4.31 2.59
C LEU A 99 24.98 5.68 1.92
N HIS A 100 25.50 6.74 2.56
CA HIS A 100 25.53 8.09 2.03
C HIS A 100 26.97 8.62 1.90
N PRO A 101 27.31 9.33 0.80
CA PRO A 101 26.49 9.52 -0.40
C PRO A 101 26.47 8.28 -1.33
N ASN A 102 27.51 7.45 -1.32
CA ASN A 102 27.89 6.52 -2.40
C ASN A 102 26.77 5.57 -2.87
N LYS A 103 26.20 4.76 -1.95
CA LYS A 103 25.13 3.82 -2.30
C LYS A 103 23.86 4.55 -2.72
N ALA A 104 23.50 5.63 -2.01
CA ALA A 104 22.29 6.41 -2.30
C ALA A 104 22.32 7.11 -3.67
N GLU A 105 23.45 7.71 -4.06
CA GLU A 105 23.61 8.37 -5.36
C GLU A 105 23.58 7.37 -6.51
N PHE A 106 24.29 6.25 -6.40
CA PHE A 106 24.28 5.19 -7.42
C PHE A 106 22.87 4.60 -7.63
N ILE A 107 22.13 4.34 -6.55
CA ILE A 107 20.77 3.79 -6.62
C ILE A 107 19.81 4.77 -7.31
N ARG A 108 19.91 6.07 -7.01
CA ARG A 108 19.15 7.11 -7.74
C ARG A 108 19.57 7.19 -9.21
N ALA A 109 20.87 7.22 -9.50
CA ALA A 109 21.38 7.22 -10.87
C ALA A 109 20.87 6.01 -11.66
N LYS A 110 20.82 4.83 -11.04
CA LYS A 110 20.41 3.56 -11.65
C LYS A 110 18.91 3.47 -11.92
N TYR A 111 18.05 3.80 -10.95
CA TYR A 111 16.60 3.53 -11.03
C TYR A 111 15.72 4.77 -11.22
N GLN A 112 16.16 5.94 -10.76
CA GLN A 112 15.42 7.20 -10.88
C GLN A 112 15.88 8.01 -12.11
N MET A 113 17.19 8.11 -12.35
CA MET A 113 17.76 8.79 -13.52
C MET A 113 17.98 7.87 -14.74
N LEU A 114 17.88 6.55 -14.53
CA LEU A 114 18.12 5.50 -15.55
C LEU A 114 19.48 5.60 -16.27
N ALA A 115 20.50 6.18 -15.62
CA ALA A 115 21.76 6.64 -16.21
C ALA A 115 22.69 5.54 -16.77
N PHE A 116 22.29 4.27 -16.67
CA PHE A 116 23.07 3.11 -17.11
C PHE A 116 22.34 2.19 -18.11
N ILE A 117 21.10 2.51 -18.49
CA ILE A 117 20.33 1.68 -19.46
C ILE A 117 20.76 1.98 -20.91
N LEU A 118 20.58 1.01 -21.82
CA LEU A 118 21.02 1.11 -23.22
C LEU A 118 20.38 2.28 -24.00
N ARG A 119 19.10 2.56 -23.74
CA ARG A 119 18.32 3.61 -24.40
C ARG A 119 17.28 4.10 -23.40
N MET A 120 17.16 5.41 -23.23
CA MET A 120 16.13 6.02 -22.39
C MET A 120 14.73 5.59 -22.85
N PRO A 121 13.72 5.53 -21.96
CA PRO A 121 12.35 5.32 -22.37
C PRO A 121 11.90 6.42 -23.33
N CYS A 122 10.94 6.13 -24.19
CA CYS A 122 10.30 7.17 -25.00
C CYS A 122 9.67 8.23 -24.10
N ARG A 123 9.87 9.51 -24.43
CA ARG A 123 9.00 10.60 -23.94
C ARG A 123 7.61 10.42 -24.53
N ASP A 124 6.58 10.84 -23.82
CA ASP A 124 5.18 10.61 -24.20
C ASP A 124 4.81 11.22 -25.57
N ASP A 125 5.52 12.28 -25.99
CA ASP A 125 5.42 12.87 -27.33
C ASP A 125 5.78 11.88 -28.47
N ASP A 126 6.71 10.94 -28.23
CA ASP A 126 7.08 9.87 -29.18
C ASP A 126 6.07 8.71 -29.12
N SER A 127 4.81 9.07 -29.37
CA SER A 127 3.70 8.12 -29.43
C SER A 127 3.81 7.13 -30.59
N CYS A 128 4.81 7.24 -31.47
CA CYS A 128 5.08 6.27 -32.53
C CYS A 128 5.90 5.10 -31.97
N THR A 129 7.10 5.38 -31.44
CA THR A 129 7.98 4.34 -30.89
C THR A 129 7.33 3.63 -29.70
N ALA A 130 6.59 4.34 -28.85
CA ALA A 130 5.85 3.73 -27.74
C ALA A 130 4.80 2.70 -28.20
N LYS A 131 4.09 2.96 -29.30
CA LYS A 131 3.13 2.01 -29.90
C LYS A 131 3.85 0.79 -30.47
N ASP A 132 4.98 0.97 -31.14
CA ASP A 132 5.72 -0.15 -31.74
C ASP A 132 6.43 -1.03 -30.72
N LEU A 133 6.95 -0.45 -29.62
CA LEU A 133 7.41 -1.19 -28.45
C LEU A 133 6.25 -1.99 -27.80
N SER A 134 5.04 -1.43 -27.79
CA SER A 134 3.86 -2.09 -27.23
C SER A 134 3.30 -3.22 -28.11
N LYS A 135 3.37 -3.10 -29.45
CA LYS A 135 3.12 -4.21 -30.40
C LYS A 135 4.12 -5.36 -30.22
N GLN A 136 5.40 -5.02 -30.00
CA GLN A 136 6.44 -6.00 -29.68
C GLN A 136 6.16 -6.70 -28.34
N LEU A 137 5.74 -5.95 -27.30
CA LEU A 137 5.38 -6.52 -26.00
C LEU A 137 4.22 -7.51 -26.15
N HIS A 138 3.12 -7.09 -26.79
CA HIS A 138 1.95 -7.91 -27.12
C HIS A 138 2.32 -9.23 -27.82
N SER A 139 3.26 -9.18 -28.76
CA SER A 139 3.77 -10.37 -29.45
C SER A 139 4.68 -11.25 -28.58
N SER A 140 5.51 -10.65 -27.71
CA SER A 140 6.52 -11.34 -26.89
C SER A 140 5.91 -12.22 -25.79
N VAL A 141 4.85 -11.75 -25.12
CA VAL A 141 4.26 -12.36 -23.93
C VAL A 141 3.50 -13.66 -24.20
N ARG A 142 3.36 -14.05 -25.47
CA ARG A 142 2.98 -15.41 -25.90
C ARG A 142 4.04 -16.46 -25.55
N THR A 143 5.24 -16.04 -25.17
CA THR A 143 6.38 -16.90 -24.83
C THR A 143 6.89 -16.60 -23.42
N GLY A 144 7.56 -17.57 -22.80
CA GLY A 144 8.14 -17.42 -21.45
C GLY A 144 9.39 -16.54 -21.35
N ASN A 145 9.75 -15.76 -22.39
CA ASN A 145 10.92 -14.88 -22.36
C ASN A 145 10.62 -13.58 -21.60
N LEU A 146 10.65 -13.68 -20.27
CA LEU A 146 10.40 -12.57 -19.35
C LEU A 146 11.40 -11.43 -19.52
N GLU A 147 12.66 -11.71 -19.84
CA GLU A 147 13.70 -10.68 -19.99
C GLU A 147 13.39 -9.73 -21.16
N THR A 148 12.92 -10.29 -22.28
CA THR A 148 12.50 -9.50 -23.45
C THR A 148 11.31 -8.60 -23.10
N SER A 149 10.31 -9.15 -22.40
CA SER A 149 9.12 -8.39 -22.00
C SER A 149 9.46 -7.32 -20.95
N LEU A 150 10.33 -7.61 -19.98
CA LEU A 150 10.85 -6.62 -19.01
C LEU A 150 11.66 -5.53 -19.70
N ARG A 151 12.51 -5.86 -20.69
CA ARG A 151 13.28 -4.89 -21.46
C ARG A 151 12.35 -3.97 -22.27
N LEU A 152 11.32 -4.50 -22.92
CA LEU A 152 10.32 -3.71 -23.64
C LEU A 152 9.55 -2.77 -22.69
N LEU A 153 9.10 -3.27 -21.53
CA LEU A 153 8.48 -2.46 -20.47
C LEU A 153 9.43 -1.34 -19.98
N SER A 154 10.73 -1.64 -19.81
CA SER A 154 11.74 -0.65 -19.39
C SER A 154 12.03 0.44 -20.42
N LEU A 155 11.63 0.24 -21.69
CA LEU A 155 11.75 1.21 -22.78
C LEU A 155 10.48 2.04 -23.01
N GLY A 156 9.40 1.79 -22.26
CA GLY A 156 8.12 2.49 -22.40
C GLY A 156 7.03 1.72 -23.15
N ALA A 157 7.15 0.40 -23.32
CA ALA A 157 6.01 -0.42 -23.76
C ALA A 157 4.88 -0.39 -22.72
N GLN A 158 3.64 -0.22 -23.16
CA GLN A 158 2.48 -0.11 -22.27
C GLN A 158 1.85 -1.48 -22.01
N ALA A 159 1.77 -1.89 -20.72
CA ALA A 159 1.22 -3.20 -20.35
C ALA A 159 -0.29 -3.35 -20.67
N ASN A 160 -1.04 -2.24 -20.63
CA ASN A 160 -2.46 -2.14 -21.03
C ASN A 160 -2.67 -1.79 -22.52
N PHE A 161 -1.65 -1.87 -23.38
CA PHE A 161 -1.79 -1.52 -24.80
C PHE A 161 -2.88 -2.33 -25.50
N PHE A 162 -3.92 -1.66 -26.00
CA PHE A 162 -4.96 -2.30 -26.79
C PHE A 162 -4.53 -2.37 -28.26
N HIS A 163 -4.26 -3.57 -28.78
CA HIS A 163 -3.75 -3.73 -30.14
C HIS A 163 -4.88 -3.55 -31.17
N PRO A 164 -4.87 -2.51 -32.03
CA PRO A 164 -6.02 -2.16 -32.86
C PRO A 164 -6.43 -3.29 -33.83
N GLU A 165 -5.47 -3.91 -34.52
CA GLU A 165 -5.74 -5.02 -35.46
C GLU A 165 -6.05 -6.38 -34.83
N LYS A 166 -5.84 -6.55 -33.51
CA LYS A 166 -6.06 -7.83 -32.80
C LYS A 166 -7.18 -7.74 -31.77
N GLY A 167 -7.64 -6.52 -31.46
CA GLY A 167 -8.73 -6.25 -30.55
C GLY A 167 -8.46 -6.60 -29.08
N ASN A 168 -7.21 -6.79 -28.66
CA ASN A 168 -6.90 -7.28 -27.31
C ASN A 168 -5.55 -6.75 -26.76
N THR A 169 -5.33 -6.93 -25.46
CA THR A 169 -4.13 -6.45 -24.73
C THR A 169 -3.07 -7.56 -24.54
N PRO A 170 -1.80 -7.23 -24.21
CA PRO A 170 -0.78 -8.22 -23.87
C PRO A 170 -1.24 -9.25 -22.81
N LEU A 171 -2.06 -8.83 -21.83
CA LEU A 171 -2.52 -9.72 -20.76
C LEU A 171 -3.46 -10.82 -21.29
N HIS A 172 -4.29 -10.53 -22.29
CA HIS A 172 -5.12 -11.53 -22.97
C HIS A 172 -4.24 -12.58 -23.67
N VAL A 173 -3.16 -12.15 -24.32
CA VAL A 173 -2.22 -13.04 -25.03
C VAL A 173 -1.46 -13.93 -24.03
N ALA A 174 -0.98 -13.36 -22.93
CA ALA A 174 -0.30 -14.10 -21.87
C ALA A 174 -1.23 -15.12 -21.20
N ALA A 175 -2.47 -14.73 -20.88
CA ALA A 175 -3.48 -15.58 -20.26
C ALA A 175 -3.89 -16.75 -21.18
N LYS A 176 -4.19 -16.48 -22.46
CA LYS A 176 -4.52 -17.51 -23.47
C LYS A 176 -3.36 -18.48 -23.74
N ALA A 177 -2.12 -18.05 -23.52
CA ALA A 177 -0.92 -18.85 -23.73
C ALA A 177 -0.38 -19.52 -22.44
N GLY A 178 -1.12 -19.43 -21.31
CA GLY A 178 -0.75 -20.04 -20.03
C GLY A 178 0.52 -19.45 -19.39
N GLN A 179 0.95 -18.26 -19.80
CA GLN A 179 2.23 -17.67 -19.41
C GLN A 179 2.13 -16.98 -18.03
N VAL A 180 2.00 -17.79 -16.97
CA VAL A 180 1.80 -17.34 -15.57
C VAL A 180 2.78 -16.23 -15.16
N SER A 181 4.08 -16.38 -15.44
CA SER A 181 5.08 -15.38 -15.08
C SER A 181 5.01 -14.11 -15.93
N GLN A 182 4.49 -14.18 -17.16
CA GLN A 182 4.23 -12.98 -17.99
C GLN A 182 3.01 -12.22 -17.46
N VAL A 183 1.97 -12.94 -17.00
CA VAL A 183 0.83 -12.33 -16.30
C VAL A 183 1.28 -11.56 -15.05
N GLU A 184 2.09 -12.18 -14.17
CA GLU A 184 2.62 -11.49 -12.98
C GLU A 184 3.47 -10.25 -13.34
N LEU A 185 4.32 -10.35 -14.38
CA LEU A 185 5.14 -9.22 -14.84
C LEU A 185 4.27 -8.07 -15.40
N LEU A 186 3.31 -8.38 -16.26
CA LEU A 186 2.40 -7.39 -16.84
C LEU A 186 1.56 -6.69 -15.77
N SER A 187 1.03 -7.44 -14.79
CA SER A 187 0.20 -6.86 -13.72
C SER A 187 1.02 -6.07 -12.68
N VAL A 188 2.30 -6.41 -12.46
CA VAL A 188 3.24 -5.55 -11.70
C VAL A 188 3.48 -4.20 -12.40
N TYR A 189 3.35 -4.17 -13.73
CA TYR A 189 3.33 -2.97 -14.57
C TYR A 189 1.91 -2.43 -14.85
N GLY A 190 0.91 -2.83 -14.06
CA GLY A 190 -0.44 -2.26 -14.05
C GLY A 190 -1.42 -2.84 -15.08
N ALA A 191 -1.11 -3.98 -15.72
CA ALA A 191 -2.05 -4.62 -16.63
C ALA A 191 -3.33 -5.12 -15.93
N ASP A 192 -4.48 -4.67 -16.42
CA ASP A 192 -5.82 -4.92 -15.84
C ASP A 192 -6.40 -6.29 -16.25
N PRO A 193 -6.67 -7.22 -15.31
CA PRO A 193 -7.35 -8.49 -15.58
C PRO A 193 -8.86 -8.36 -15.90
N GLY A 194 -9.47 -7.21 -15.63
CA GLY A 194 -10.88 -6.93 -15.90
C GLY A 194 -11.16 -6.28 -17.27
N ALA A 195 -10.14 -5.74 -17.94
CA ALA A 195 -10.28 -5.07 -19.23
C ALA A 195 -10.75 -6.04 -20.33
N PRO A 196 -11.88 -5.79 -21.02
CA PRO A 196 -12.38 -6.66 -22.08
C PRO A 196 -11.67 -6.46 -23.42
N ASP A 197 -11.67 -7.51 -24.24
CA ASP A 197 -11.28 -7.45 -25.66
C ASP A 197 -12.42 -6.94 -26.56
N ALA A 198 -12.16 -6.81 -27.86
CA ALA A 198 -13.12 -6.38 -28.87
C ALA A 198 -14.32 -7.36 -29.06
N ASN A 199 -14.25 -8.56 -28.48
CA ASN A 199 -15.32 -9.55 -28.43
C ASN A 199 -16.03 -9.56 -27.05
N GLY A 200 -15.67 -8.64 -26.15
CA GLY A 200 -16.17 -8.58 -24.77
C GLY A 200 -15.56 -9.59 -23.79
N ASN A 201 -14.54 -10.36 -24.20
CA ASN A 201 -13.92 -11.40 -23.36
C ASN A 201 -12.75 -10.82 -22.55
N THR A 202 -12.64 -11.18 -21.28
CA THR A 202 -11.55 -10.77 -20.37
C THR A 202 -10.35 -11.74 -20.40
N PRO A 203 -9.15 -11.34 -19.93
CA PRO A 203 -8.02 -12.23 -19.74
C PRO A 203 -8.34 -13.45 -18.86
N ILE A 204 -9.19 -13.27 -17.83
CA ILE A 204 -9.65 -14.34 -16.94
C ILE A 204 -10.42 -15.41 -17.74
N GLU A 205 -11.30 -15.00 -18.64
CA GLU A 205 -12.07 -15.91 -19.49
C GLU A 205 -11.19 -16.60 -20.53
N TYR A 206 -10.22 -15.91 -21.12
CA TYR A 206 -9.22 -16.54 -22.00
C TYR A 206 -8.39 -17.60 -21.28
N ALA A 207 -7.99 -17.40 -20.02
CA ALA A 207 -7.33 -18.43 -19.22
C ALA A 207 -8.24 -19.64 -18.97
N ARG A 208 -9.53 -19.42 -18.65
CA ARG A 208 -10.51 -20.51 -18.48
C ARG A 208 -10.73 -21.30 -19.78
N GLN A 209 -10.98 -20.60 -20.88
CA GLN A 209 -11.21 -21.19 -22.21
C GLN A 209 -9.98 -21.96 -22.74
N ALA A 210 -8.75 -21.53 -22.39
CA ALA A 210 -7.51 -22.22 -22.75
C ALA A 210 -7.17 -23.44 -21.87
N GLY A 211 -7.97 -23.71 -20.82
CA GLY A 211 -7.71 -24.82 -19.89
C GLY A 211 -6.66 -24.49 -18.82
N HIS A 212 -6.60 -23.24 -18.36
CA HIS A 212 -5.66 -22.77 -17.34
C HIS A 212 -6.39 -22.23 -16.09
N PRO A 213 -7.12 -23.09 -15.34
CA PRO A 213 -7.96 -22.66 -14.22
C PRO A 213 -7.17 -21.99 -13.09
N ASP A 214 -6.00 -22.51 -12.73
CA ASP A 214 -5.17 -21.90 -11.67
C ASP A 214 -4.68 -20.49 -12.05
N LEU A 215 -4.46 -20.23 -13.35
CA LEU A 215 -4.11 -18.91 -13.86
C LEU A 215 -5.33 -17.97 -13.89
N ALA A 216 -6.52 -18.49 -14.18
CA ALA A 216 -7.75 -17.71 -14.09
C ALA A 216 -8.07 -17.29 -12.65
N ASP A 217 -7.91 -18.20 -11.69
CA ASP A 217 -8.05 -17.89 -10.26
C ASP A 217 -6.99 -16.88 -9.80
N ARG A 218 -5.74 -17.02 -10.26
CA ARG A 218 -4.68 -16.04 -9.96
C ARG A 218 -4.93 -14.68 -10.61
N LEU A 219 -5.50 -14.61 -11.81
CA LEU A 219 -5.92 -13.35 -12.44
C LEU A 219 -7.06 -12.67 -11.66
N VAL A 220 -7.97 -13.46 -11.07
CA VAL A 220 -9.01 -12.96 -10.15
C VAL A 220 -8.40 -12.39 -8.87
N GLU A 221 -7.43 -13.07 -8.23
CA GLU A 221 -6.69 -12.49 -7.10
C GLU A 221 -5.98 -11.17 -7.46
N ILE A 222 -5.38 -11.09 -8.65
CA ILE A 222 -4.71 -9.87 -9.13
C ILE A 222 -5.72 -8.73 -9.34
N GLN A 223 -6.92 -9.03 -9.86
CA GLN A 223 -7.99 -8.05 -10.08
C GLN A 223 -8.41 -7.34 -8.78
N TYR A 224 -8.38 -8.06 -7.65
CA TYR A 224 -8.82 -7.54 -6.35
C TYR A 224 -7.68 -7.23 -5.37
N GLU A 225 -6.40 -7.45 -5.70
CA GLU A 225 -5.23 -7.27 -4.80
C GLU A 225 -5.21 -5.91 -4.07
N LEU A 226 -5.75 -4.83 -4.69
CA LEU A 226 -5.94 -3.54 -4.03
C LEU A 226 -6.87 -3.67 -2.82
N THR A 227 -8.13 -4.07 -3.04
CA THR A 227 -9.14 -4.21 -1.99
C THR A 227 -8.85 -5.37 -1.04
N ASP A 228 -8.21 -6.44 -1.52
CA ASP A 228 -7.72 -7.54 -0.70
C ASP A 228 -6.70 -7.07 0.33
N ARG A 229 -5.76 -6.22 -0.07
CA ARG A 229 -4.75 -5.69 0.85
C ARG A 229 -5.35 -4.71 1.84
N LEU A 230 -6.24 -3.82 1.40
CA LEU A 230 -6.99 -2.93 2.27
C LEU A 230 -7.83 -3.70 3.31
N ALA A 231 -8.52 -4.77 2.91
CA ALA A 231 -9.27 -5.64 3.81
C ALA A 231 -8.35 -6.43 4.76
N PHE A 232 -7.22 -6.93 4.26
CA PHE A 232 -6.23 -7.64 5.05
C PHE A 232 -5.59 -6.75 6.13
N TYR A 233 -5.25 -5.50 5.81
CA TYR A 233 -4.69 -4.53 6.75
C TYR A 233 -5.64 -4.25 7.94
N LEU A 234 -6.96 -4.19 7.70
CA LEU A 234 -7.96 -3.98 8.75
C LEU A 234 -8.31 -5.25 9.54
N CYS A 235 -8.44 -6.40 8.87
CA CYS A 235 -9.11 -7.58 9.41
C CYS A 235 -8.19 -8.81 9.58
N GLY A 236 -6.95 -8.76 9.09
CA GLY A 236 -6.03 -9.90 9.02
C GLY A 236 -6.53 -11.03 8.10
N ARG A 237 -7.45 -10.72 7.16
CA ARG A 237 -8.14 -11.69 6.29
C ARG A 237 -8.41 -11.10 4.91
N ARG A 238 -8.37 -11.95 3.90
CA ARG A 238 -8.82 -11.66 2.53
C ARG A 238 -10.23 -12.24 2.29
N PRO A 239 -10.99 -11.74 1.29
CA PRO A 239 -12.24 -12.35 0.81
C PRO A 239 -12.02 -13.76 0.24
N ASP A 240 -13.10 -14.52 0.05
CA ASP A 240 -13.06 -15.83 -0.62
C ASP A 240 -13.63 -15.73 -2.05
N HIS A 241 -12.72 -15.42 -2.97
CA HIS A 241 -13.03 -15.30 -4.39
C HIS A 241 -13.55 -16.59 -5.03
N LYS A 242 -13.19 -17.77 -4.51
CA LYS A 242 -13.63 -19.06 -5.07
C LYS A 242 -15.11 -19.33 -4.77
N ASN A 243 -15.62 -18.77 -3.69
CA ASN A 243 -17.04 -18.74 -3.33
C ASN A 243 -17.77 -17.46 -3.84
N GLY A 244 -17.17 -16.71 -4.76
CA GLY A 244 -17.76 -15.50 -5.36
C GLY A 244 -17.87 -14.31 -4.41
N GLN A 245 -17.21 -14.34 -3.25
CA GLN A 245 -17.21 -13.25 -2.28
C GLN A 245 -15.96 -12.40 -2.47
N HIS A 246 -16.14 -11.20 -3.02
CA HIS A 246 -15.04 -10.29 -3.36
C HIS A 246 -14.96 -9.02 -2.48
N PHE A 247 -16.00 -8.66 -1.67
CA PHE A 247 -16.12 -7.31 -1.07
C PHE A 247 -16.99 -7.19 0.22
N ILE A 248 -16.97 -6.02 0.89
CA ILE A 248 -17.76 -5.56 2.07
C ILE A 248 -18.19 -4.04 1.90
N ILE A 249 -19.09 -3.45 2.72
CA ILE A 249 -20.16 -2.41 2.41
C ILE A 249 -20.11 -1.08 3.24
N PRO A 250 -20.85 0.04 2.90
CA PRO A 250 -20.92 1.04 1.76
C PRO A 250 -20.38 2.49 2.16
N GLN A 251 -20.27 3.64 1.43
CA GLN A 251 -20.43 4.19 0.04
C GLN A 251 -20.06 5.72 0.02
N LEU A 252 -19.44 6.35 -1.04
CA LEU A 252 -19.53 7.84 -1.27
C LEU A 252 -19.11 8.54 -2.63
N LEU A 253 -18.13 8.10 -3.45
CA LEU A 253 -17.44 9.01 -4.46
C LEU A 253 -17.75 8.78 -5.97
N SER A 254 -16.96 9.34 -6.92
CA SER A 254 -16.99 9.09 -8.38
C SER A 254 -15.81 8.22 -8.89
N ASN A 255 -16.02 7.37 -9.91
CA ASN A 255 -15.13 6.22 -10.26
C ASN A 255 -13.63 6.57 -10.36
N ARG A 256 -13.21 7.36 -11.35
CA ARG A 256 -11.78 7.63 -11.59
C ARG A 256 -11.08 8.29 -10.40
N LEU A 257 -11.72 9.31 -9.79
CA LEU A 257 -11.13 10.02 -8.64
C LEU A 257 -11.09 9.11 -7.40
N PHE A 258 -12.04 8.19 -7.28
CA PHE A 258 -12.04 7.16 -6.28
C PHE A 258 -10.92 6.13 -6.50
N GLU A 259 -10.68 5.68 -7.73
CA GLU A 259 -9.55 4.79 -8.09
C GLU A 259 -8.21 5.46 -7.80
N GLU A 260 -8.05 6.75 -8.13
CA GLU A 260 -6.85 7.53 -7.81
C GLU A 260 -6.63 7.65 -6.28
N LEU A 261 -7.68 7.91 -5.50
CA LEU A 261 -7.61 7.92 -4.03
C LEU A 261 -7.33 6.53 -3.43
N ALA A 262 -7.94 5.47 -3.98
CA ALA A 262 -7.78 4.10 -3.51
C ALA A 262 -6.34 3.59 -3.74
N MET A 263 -5.71 3.97 -4.85
CA MET A 263 -4.27 3.75 -5.08
C MET A 263 -3.40 4.55 -4.10
N ASP A 264 -3.74 5.80 -3.82
CA ASP A 264 -2.98 6.63 -2.87
C ASP A 264 -3.05 6.12 -1.42
N VAL A 265 -4.19 5.52 -1.02
CA VAL A 265 -4.34 4.84 0.29
C VAL A 265 -3.70 3.45 0.30
N TYR A 266 -3.74 2.70 -0.80
CA TYR A 266 -2.97 1.44 -0.94
C TYR A 266 -1.48 1.68 -0.77
N ASP A 267 -0.94 2.76 -1.36
CA ASP A 267 0.45 3.17 -1.20
C ASP A 267 0.81 3.42 0.28
N GLU A 268 -0.04 4.10 1.05
CA GLU A 268 0.20 4.35 2.47
C GLU A 268 0.07 3.07 3.32
N VAL A 269 -0.81 2.12 2.95
CA VAL A 269 -0.83 0.77 3.55
C VAL A 269 0.49 0.03 3.26
N ASP A 270 0.97 0.04 2.02
CA ASP A 270 2.26 -0.56 1.64
C ASP A 270 3.43 0.06 2.41
N ARG A 271 3.40 1.38 2.63
CA ARG A 271 4.38 2.10 3.46
C ARG A 271 4.31 1.66 4.92
N ARG A 272 3.13 1.69 5.56
CA ARG A 272 2.94 1.32 6.98
C ARG A 272 3.29 -0.15 7.26
N GLU A 273 2.93 -1.07 6.36
CA GLU A 273 3.34 -2.47 6.45
C GLU A 273 4.85 -2.65 6.27
N THR A 274 5.46 -1.96 5.30
CA THR A 274 6.92 -2.01 5.06
C THR A 274 7.71 -1.43 6.23
N ASP A 275 7.23 -0.36 6.86
CA ASP A 275 7.82 0.22 8.08
C ASP A 275 7.76 -0.76 9.25
N ALA A 276 6.63 -1.44 9.46
CA ALA A 276 6.49 -2.46 10.50
C ALA A 276 7.46 -3.64 10.27
N VAL A 277 7.57 -4.13 9.03
CA VAL A 277 8.55 -5.17 8.67
C VAL A 277 9.97 -4.65 8.95
N TRP A 278 10.33 -3.47 8.46
CA TRP A 278 11.65 -2.87 8.65
C TRP A 278 12.06 -2.75 10.13
N LEU A 279 11.15 -2.30 10.99
CA LEU A 279 11.39 -2.22 12.43
C LEU A 279 11.58 -3.60 13.08
N THR A 280 10.97 -4.66 12.54
CA THR A 280 11.13 -6.03 13.07
C THR A 280 12.35 -6.78 12.53
N THR A 281 12.92 -6.36 11.38
CA THR A 281 14.05 -7.09 10.74
C THR A 281 15.40 -6.40 10.86
N GLN A 282 15.46 -5.09 11.15
CA GLN A 282 16.73 -4.39 11.34
C GLN A 282 17.32 -4.53 12.74
N SER A 283 18.65 -4.43 12.82
CA SER A 283 19.35 -4.32 14.11
C SER A 283 19.10 -2.96 14.77
N HIS A 284 19.11 -2.90 16.10
CA HIS A 284 19.03 -1.63 16.84
C HIS A 284 20.10 -0.61 16.40
N SER A 285 21.31 -1.06 16.05
CA SER A 285 22.36 -0.16 15.55
C SER A 285 21.99 0.46 14.20
N THR A 286 21.35 -0.30 13.31
CA THR A 286 20.90 0.17 11.99
C THR A 286 19.76 1.19 12.11
N LEU A 287 18.84 0.94 13.06
CA LEU A 287 17.71 1.83 13.32
C LEU A 287 18.12 3.18 13.94
N VAL A 288 19.19 3.20 14.74
CA VAL A 288 19.67 4.42 15.42
C VAL A 288 20.68 5.22 14.58
N ALA A 289 21.52 4.58 13.75
CA ALA A 289 22.69 5.24 13.16
C ALA A 289 22.56 5.69 11.69
N GLU A 290 21.82 4.97 10.83
CA GLU A 290 21.90 5.14 9.36
C GLU A 290 20.52 5.17 8.65
N ALA A 291 19.42 5.40 9.38
CA ALA A 291 18.09 5.29 8.80
C ALA A 291 17.73 6.46 7.87
N VAL A 292 17.55 6.17 6.58
CA VAL A 292 16.71 6.99 5.69
C VAL A 292 15.25 6.79 6.13
N ILE A 293 14.78 7.63 7.03
CA ILE A 293 13.40 7.60 7.50
C ILE A 293 12.48 8.06 6.36
N VAL A 294 11.41 7.31 6.09
CA VAL A 294 10.40 7.64 5.08
C VAL A 294 9.07 7.87 5.80
N PRO A 295 8.91 9.00 6.51
CA PRO A 295 7.80 9.22 7.45
C PRO A 295 6.45 9.40 6.76
N PHE A 296 6.45 9.68 5.46
CA PHE A 296 5.30 9.83 4.58
C PHE A 296 5.65 9.33 3.19
N LEU A 297 4.66 9.21 2.30
CA LEU A 297 4.88 8.77 0.92
C LEU A 297 5.87 9.67 0.16
N PRO A 298 6.91 9.11 -0.47
CA PRO A 298 7.81 9.86 -1.35
C PRO A 298 7.06 10.55 -2.49
N VAL A 299 7.55 11.74 -2.87
CA VAL A 299 7.04 12.51 -4.00
C VAL A 299 7.18 11.69 -5.29
N ASN A 300 6.10 11.61 -6.06
CA ASN A 300 6.13 11.13 -7.44
C ASN A 300 6.21 12.34 -8.39
N PRO A 301 7.27 12.49 -9.21
CA PRO A 301 7.38 13.59 -10.18
C PRO A 301 6.22 13.65 -11.18
N GLU A 302 5.62 12.50 -11.51
CA GLU A 302 4.49 12.40 -12.45
C GLU A 302 3.15 12.91 -11.89
N TYR A 303 3.10 13.29 -10.60
CA TYR A 303 1.89 13.75 -9.94
C TYR A 303 1.95 15.24 -9.58
N SER A 304 0.81 15.92 -9.64
CA SER A 304 0.69 17.32 -9.23
C SER A 304 1.10 17.52 -7.76
N SER A 305 1.54 18.73 -7.42
CA SER A 305 1.84 19.14 -6.05
C SER A 305 0.67 18.85 -5.10
N THR A 306 -0.56 19.14 -5.52
CA THR A 306 -1.79 18.85 -4.77
C THR A 306 -1.97 17.36 -4.48
N ARG A 307 -1.74 16.47 -5.46
CA ARG A 307 -1.88 15.01 -5.25
C ARG A 307 -0.75 14.46 -4.39
N ASN A 308 0.48 14.91 -4.58
CA ASN A 308 1.61 14.56 -3.69
C ASN A 308 1.37 15.02 -2.25
N GLN A 309 0.84 16.23 -2.04
CA GLN A 309 0.47 16.73 -0.71
C GLN A 309 -0.68 15.91 -0.09
N GLY A 310 -1.68 15.51 -0.89
CA GLY A 310 -2.75 14.60 -0.45
C GLY A 310 -2.21 13.25 0.03
N ARG A 311 -1.37 12.60 -0.78
CA ARG A 311 -0.66 11.35 -0.44
C ARG A 311 0.14 11.47 0.86
N GLN A 312 0.88 12.57 1.04
CA GLN A 312 1.68 12.80 2.24
C GLN A 312 0.85 13.09 3.49
N LYS A 313 -0.31 13.75 3.34
CA LYS A 313 -1.26 13.97 4.45
C LYS A 313 -1.80 12.66 5.04
N LEU A 314 -1.87 11.56 4.28
CA LEU A 314 -2.31 10.24 4.78
C LEU A 314 -1.44 9.71 5.93
N ALA A 315 -0.15 10.06 5.96
CA ALA A 315 0.75 9.66 7.05
C ALA A 315 0.39 10.32 8.40
N ARG A 316 -0.33 11.45 8.39
CA ARG A 316 -0.81 12.12 9.61
C ARG A 316 -2.04 11.47 10.24
N PHE A 317 -2.74 10.58 9.51
CA PHE A 317 -3.95 9.93 10.00
C PHE A 317 -3.60 8.93 11.11
N ASN A 318 -4.20 9.09 12.28
CA ASN A 318 -4.08 8.15 13.38
C ASN A 318 -4.75 6.80 13.03
N ALA A 319 -4.51 5.77 13.84
CA ALA A 319 -4.98 4.41 13.55
C ALA A 319 -6.51 4.30 13.38
N HIS A 320 -7.31 5.12 14.07
CA HIS A 320 -8.76 5.13 13.91
C HIS A 320 -9.20 5.87 12.64
N GLU A 321 -8.66 7.05 12.39
CA GLU A 321 -8.97 7.86 11.19
C GLU A 321 -8.62 7.10 9.90
N PHE A 322 -7.43 6.49 9.87
CA PHE A 322 -6.97 5.72 8.72
C PHE A 322 -7.79 4.44 8.53
N ALA A 323 -8.21 3.78 9.63
CA ALA A 323 -9.10 2.63 9.55
C ALA A 323 -10.47 3.00 8.98
N THR A 324 -11.06 4.13 9.41
CA THR A 324 -12.33 4.64 8.85
C THR A 324 -12.20 4.93 7.35
N LEU A 325 -11.13 5.62 6.92
CA LEU A 325 -10.90 5.89 5.49
C LEU A 325 -10.77 4.60 4.65
N ILE A 326 -10.08 3.58 5.15
CA ILE A 326 -9.97 2.29 4.44
C ILE A 326 -11.32 1.56 4.41
N ILE A 327 -12.09 1.61 5.51
CA ILE A 327 -13.47 1.07 5.53
C ILE A 327 -14.28 1.76 4.44
N ASP A 328 -14.35 3.09 4.44
CA ASP A 328 -15.13 3.87 3.47
C ASP A 328 -14.73 3.57 2.01
N ILE A 329 -13.44 3.34 1.75
CA ILE A 329 -12.93 2.98 0.42
C ILE A 329 -13.34 1.56 -0.01
N LEU A 330 -13.09 0.54 0.82
CA LEU A 330 -13.53 -0.85 0.54
C LEU A 330 -15.03 -0.92 0.25
N SER A 331 -15.75 -0.23 1.10
CA SER A 331 -17.20 -0.10 1.12
C SER A 331 -17.74 0.57 -0.13
N ASP A 332 -17.05 1.61 -0.60
CA ASP A 332 -17.40 2.31 -1.83
C ASP A 332 -17.11 1.48 -3.09
N ALA A 333 -15.96 0.80 -3.16
CA ALA A 333 -15.56 -0.03 -4.30
C ALA A 333 -16.61 -1.10 -4.65
N MET A 334 -17.11 -1.83 -3.64
CA MET A 334 -18.10 -2.90 -3.85
C MET A 334 -19.32 -2.45 -4.64
N ARG A 335 -19.87 -1.28 -4.26
CA ARG A 335 -21.11 -0.75 -4.83
C ARG A 335 -20.96 -0.47 -6.32
N ARG A 336 -19.79 0.05 -6.74
CA ARG A 336 -19.52 0.35 -8.16
C ARG A 336 -19.62 -0.91 -9.02
N GLN A 337 -19.11 -2.03 -8.52
CA GLN A 337 -19.21 -3.31 -9.21
C GLN A 337 -20.66 -3.81 -9.29
N HIS A 338 -21.39 -3.77 -8.17
CA HIS A 338 -22.76 -4.30 -8.11
C HIS A 338 -23.80 -3.40 -8.83
N GLY A 339 -23.51 -2.11 -8.98
CA GLY A 339 -24.39 -1.14 -9.64
C GLY A 339 -24.54 -1.29 -11.16
N ASN A 340 -23.77 -2.18 -11.79
CA ASN A 340 -23.80 -2.42 -13.24
C ASN A 340 -24.79 -3.52 -13.68
N SER A 341 -25.73 -3.93 -12.82
CA SER A 341 -26.74 -4.94 -13.13
C SER A 341 -28.16 -4.37 -13.14
N ALA A 342 -28.92 -4.71 -14.19
CA ALA A 342 -30.33 -4.38 -14.43
C ALA A 342 -30.69 -2.88 -14.59
N THR A 343 -30.75 -2.42 -15.85
CA THR A 343 -31.54 -1.24 -16.23
C THR A 343 -33.03 -1.51 -16.02
N SER A 344 -33.69 -0.67 -15.22
CA SER A 344 -35.14 -0.75 -14.94
C SER A 344 -35.91 0.20 -15.86
N PRO A 345 -37.02 -0.20 -16.53
CA PRO A 345 -37.77 0.67 -17.45
C PRO A 345 -38.46 1.91 -16.85
N LYS A 346 -38.19 2.26 -15.59
CA LYS A 346 -38.84 3.38 -14.89
C LYS A 346 -38.10 4.70 -15.02
N ASP A 347 -36.78 4.70 -15.20
CA ASP A 347 -35.98 5.93 -15.18
C ASP A 347 -36.07 6.72 -16.50
N GLU A 348 -36.35 6.04 -17.61
CA GLU A 348 -36.57 6.65 -18.94
C GLU A 348 -37.81 7.59 -18.97
N LEU A 349 -38.79 7.33 -18.09
CA LEU A 349 -40.00 8.15 -17.93
C LEU A 349 -39.77 9.45 -17.15
N ILE A 350 -38.69 9.54 -16.37
CA ILE A 350 -38.34 10.75 -15.62
C ILE A 350 -37.61 11.74 -16.53
N LEU A 351 -36.64 11.26 -17.31
CA LEU A 351 -35.87 12.07 -18.27
C LEU A 351 -36.77 12.78 -19.30
N LYS A 352 -37.75 12.06 -19.88
CA LYS A 352 -38.69 12.62 -20.87
C LYS A 352 -39.61 13.71 -20.30
N ARG A 353 -39.71 13.87 -18.96
CA ARG A 353 -40.53 14.92 -18.33
C ARG A 353 -39.76 16.23 -18.08
N ALA A 354 -38.43 16.19 -18.07
CA ALA A 354 -37.58 17.38 -17.92
C ALA A 354 -37.48 18.20 -19.22
N SER A 355 -37.37 17.53 -20.38
CA SER A 355 -37.13 18.15 -21.70
C SER A 355 -38.27 19.04 -22.25
N SER A 356 -39.35 19.26 -21.49
CA SER A 356 -40.58 19.91 -21.96
C SER A 356 -40.81 21.32 -21.37
N ARG A 357 -39.86 21.90 -20.62
CA ARG A 357 -40.08 23.14 -19.86
C ARG A 357 -38.90 24.15 -19.88
N HIS A 358 -38.52 24.61 -21.07
CA HIS A 358 -37.87 25.92 -21.22
C HIS A 358 -38.34 26.63 -22.50
N ALA A 359 -39.00 27.78 -22.33
CA ALA A 359 -39.27 28.79 -23.34
C ALA A 359 -39.63 30.09 -22.60
N SER A 360 -38.85 31.16 -22.84
CA SER A 360 -38.81 32.45 -22.10
C SER A 360 -38.54 32.33 -20.57
N ASP A 361 -37.95 33.32 -19.89
CA ASP A 361 -37.36 34.59 -20.35
C ASP A 361 -35.99 34.86 -19.67
N SER A 362 -35.40 36.01 -19.92
CA SER A 362 -33.99 36.35 -19.82
C SER A 362 -33.62 37.05 -18.50
N GLN A 363 -32.48 36.68 -17.88
CA GLN A 363 -31.51 37.60 -17.23
C GLN A 363 -30.25 36.85 -16.72
N GLU A 364 -29.29 37.60 -16.17
CA GLU A 364 -27.86 37.24 -16.03
C GLU A 364 -27.53 36.27 -14.87
N PRO A 365 -26.38 35.55 -14.93
CA PRO A 365 -25.95 34.62 -13.88
C PRO A 365 -25.07 35.27 -12.80
N ASP A 366 -25.38 35.02 -11.53
CA ASP A 366 -24.50 35.35 -10.39
C ASP A 366 -23.16 34.59 -10.46
N GLN A 367 -22.08 35.26 -10.03
CA GLN A 367 -20.76 34.62 -9.85
C GLN A 367 -20.70 33.89 -8.50
N PRO A 368 -20.15 32.67 -8.43
CA PRO A 368 -19.77 32.05 -7.17
C PRO A 368 -18.43 32.62 -6.66
N ASP A 369 -18.35 32.93 -5.37
CA ASP A 369 -17.14 33.47 -4.73
C ASP A 369 -15.92 32.56 -4.92
N TYR A 370 -14.79 33.15 -5.35
CA TYR A 370 -13.52 32.46 -5.55
C TYR A 370 -12.42 33.08 -4.70
N ASP A 371 -12.21 32.51 -3.50
CA ASP A 371 -11.21 32.99 -2.56
C ASP A 371 -9.80 32.83 -3.15
N SER A 372 -9.08 33.94 -3.27
CA SER A 372 -7.91 34.04 -4.14
C SER A 372 -6.62 33.89 -3.34
N VAL A 373 -5.85 32.84 -3.65
CA VAL A 373 -4.55 32.57 -3.03
C VAL A 373 -3.57 33.72 -3.29
N ALA A 374 -2.87 34.15 -2.23
CA ALA A 374 -1.80 35.13 -2.33
C ALA A 374 -0.60 34.55 -3.11
N SER A 375 0.05 35.42 -3.88
CA SER A 375 1.31 35.15 -4.58
C SER A 375 2.39 36.11 -4.10
N ASP A 376 3.52 35.59 -3.65
CA ASP A 376 4.66 36.38 -3.19
C ASP A 376 5.52 36.88 -4.37
N GLU A 377 5.75 38.20 -4.47
CA GLU A 377 6.91 38.80 -5.16
C GLU A 377 7.35 40.08 -4.41
N ASP A 378 8.67 40.27 -4.25
CA ASP A 378 9.29 41.32 -3.42
C ASP A 378 9.47 42.69 -4.11
N THR A 379 9.64 43.77 -3.33
CA THR A 379 10.74 44.76 -3.51
C THR A 379 10.83 45.80 -2.36
N ASP A 380 12.03 46.37 -2.16
CA ASP A 380 12.42 47.23 -1.02
C ASP A 380 11.90 48.69 -1.03
N ALA A 381 11.79 49.32 0.15
CA ALA A 381 12.47 50.61 0.50
C ALA A 381 12.09 51.21 1.90
N GLU A 382 13.02 51.10 2.86
CA GLU A 382 13.53 52.13 3.83
C GLU A 382 12.69 53.34 4.34
N VAL A 383 12.71 53.54 5.69
CA VAL A 383 12.45 54.76 6.56
C VAL A 383 11.12 55.56 6.43
N HIS A 384 10.41 56.00 7.49
CA HIS A 384 10.80 56.52 8.83
C HIS A 384 9.69 56.31 9.93
N PRO A 385 9.96 56.54 11.24
CA PRO A 385 9.11 56.11 12.36
C PRO A 385 8.32 57.19 13.14
N ALA A 386 7.15 56.85 13.71
CA ALA A 386 6.60 57.50 14.92
C ALA A 386 5.45 56.73 15.65
N LYS A 387 5.60 56.59 16.98
CA LYS A 387 4.55 56.63 18.03
C LYS A 387 3.46 55.52 18.15
N THR A 388 3.78 54.56 19.04
CA THR A 388 2.99 54.12 20.24
C THR A 388 1.57 53.50 20.09
N GLY A 389 1.42 52.22 20.49
CA GLY A 389 0.10 51.52 20.52
C GLY A 389 -0.14 50.40 21.57
N ARG A 390 0.89 49.72 22.11
CA ARG A 390 0.84 48.86 23.33
C ARG A 390 -0.26 47.76 23.42
N ALA A 391 -0.03 46.59 22.81
CA ALA A 391 -0.72 45.35 23.20
C ALA A 391 0.16 44.09 23.07
N LYS A 392 0.57 43.56 24.24
CA LYS A 392 1.18 42.24 24.56
C LYS A 392 1.49 41.28 23.40
N SER A 393 2.77 40.93 23.27
CA SER A 393 3.21 39.72 22.57
C SER A 393 2.86 38.44 23.35
N LEU A 394 2.63 37.36 22.60
CA LEU A 394 2.81 35.98 23.04
C LEU A 394 3.67 35.31 21.98
N ASP A 395 4.97 35.29 22.24
CA ASP A 395 5.97 34.64 21.41
C ASP A 395 6.82 33.76 22.33
N SER A 396 7.00 32.50 21.94
CA SER A 396 7.69 31.49 22.73
C SER A 396 8.03 30.29 21.85
N ASP A 397 9.02 30.46 20.99
CA ASP A 397 9.73 29.36 20.31
C ASP A 397 10.10 28.25 21.30
N GLN A 398 9.48 27.07 21.15
CA GLN A 398 10.01 25.84 21.76
C GLN A 398 11.18 25.33 20.91
N SER A 399 12.34 25.92 21.15
CA SER A 399 13.62 25.35 20.73
C SER A 399 13.87 24.02 21.48
N ASP A 400 14.48 23.05 20.79
CA ASP A 400 14.91 21.76 21.37
C ASP A 400 16.08 21.98 22.35
N GLY A 401 15.75 22.44 23.56
CA GLY A 401 16.66 22.49 24.69
C GLY A 401 16.89 21.09 25.30
N PRO A 402 17.99 20.89 26.06
CA PRO A 402 18.19 19.64 26.79
C PRO A 402 17.08 19.46 27.84
N VAL A 403 16.43 18.29 27.79
CA VAL A 403 15.29 17.91 28.65
C VAL A 403 15.52 18.33 30.11
N THR A 404 14.62 19.16 30.64
CA THR A 404 14.77 19.71 31.98
C THR A 404 14.35 18.71 33.05
N VAL A 405 14.80 18.94 34.29
CA VAL A 405 14.37 18.14 35.45
C VAL A 405 12.86 18.28 35.70
N GLN A 406 12.24 19.38 35.25
CA GLN A 406 10.80 19.60 35.34
C GLN A 406 10.04 18.68 34.36
N ASP A 407 10.46 18.63 33.09
CA ASP A 407 9.82 17.76 32.08
C ASP A 407 9.89 16.29 32.50
N PHE A 408 11.05 15.87 33.01
CA PHE A 408 11.23 14.52 33.56
C PHE A 408 10.30 14.24 34.76
N LEU A 409 10.07 15.23 35.63
CA LEU A 409 9.19 15.09 36.78
C LEU A 409 7.71 15.04 36.36
N GLU A 410 7.32 15.79 35.33
CA GLU A 410 5.96 15.75 34.76
C GLU A 410 5.67 14.41 34.06
N VAL A 411 6.61 13.91 33.25
CA VAL A 411 6.52 12.56 32.65
C VAL A 411 6.45 11.48 33.74
N LYS A 412 7.24 11.60 34.82
CA LYS A 412 7.18 10.68 35.97
C LYS A 412 5.83 10.72 36.69
N ASN A 413 5.24 11.91 36.87
CA ASN A 413 3.92 12.05 37.49
C ASN A 413 2.81 11.48 36.60
N ALA A 414 2.90 11.69 35.27
CA ALA A 414 1.99 11.09 34.30
C ALA A 414 2.09 9.55 34.27
N LEU A 415 3.30 9.00 34.40
CA LEU A 415 3.52 7.56 34.51
C LEU A 415 2.86 6.97 35.77
N LEU A 416 3.09 7.57 36.93
CA LEU A 416 2.45 7.15 38.20
C LEU A 416 0.92 7.21 38.14
N ALA A 417 0.36 8.24 37.49
CA ALA A 417 -1.09 8.34 37.26
C ALA A 417 -1.61 7.23 36.32
N SER A 418 -0.82 6.84 35.32
CA SER A 418 -1.12 5.72 34.41
C SER A 418 -1.08 4.37 35.12
N GLU A 419 -0.06 4.12 35.95
CA GLU A 419 0.07 2.90 36.76
C GLU A 419 -1.12 2.71 37.72
N ALA A 420 -1.51 3.78 38.44
CA ALA A 420 -2.71 3.78 39.28
C ALA A 420 -4.01 3.50 38.47
N LYS A 421 -4.07 3.95 37.22
CA LYS A 421 -5.20 3.67 36.32
C LYS A 421 -5.24 2.22 35.86
N ILE A 422 -4.07 1.64 35.58
CA ILE A 422 -3.91 0.21 35.23
C ILE A 422 -4.34 -0.68 36.41
N GLU A 423 -3.94 -0.35 37.64
CA GLU A 423 -4.44 -1.05 38.84
C GLU A 423 -5.97 -0.99 38.98
N GLN A 424 -6.58 0.17 38.75
CA GLN A 424 -8.04 0.34 38.81
C GLN A 424 -8.73 -0.56 37.78
N LEU A 425 -8.19 -0.63 36.56
CA LEU A 425 -8.71 -1.47 35.47
C LEU A 425 -8.48 -2.97 35.72
N MET A 426 -7.39 -3.37 36.38
CA MET A 426 -7.18 -4.76 36.79
C MET A 426 -8.18 -5.19 37.86
N LYS A 427 -8.43 -4.35 38.88
CA LYS A 427 -9.45 -4.61 39.92
C LYS A 427 -10.85 -4.72 39.31
N ALA A 428 -11.21 -3.86 38.36
CA ALA A 428 -12.47 -3.94 37.63
C ALA A 428 -12.60 -5.25 36.80
N ASN A 429 -11.55 -5.66 36.09
CA ASN A 429 -11.53 -6.93 35.34
C ASN A 429 -11.73 -8.16 36.23
N VAL A 430 -11.16 -8.18 37.44
CA VAL A 430 -11.38 -9.27 38.40
C VAL A 430 -12.85 -9.33 38.84
N SER A 431 -13.48 -8.18 39.13
CA SER A 431 -14.91 -8.10 39.47
C SER A 431 -15.79 -8.64 38.34
N LEU A 432 -15.58 -8.16 37.11
CA LEU A 432 -16.31 -8.60 35.91
C LEU A 432 -16.12 -10.09 35.62
N THR A 433 -14.92 -10.63 35.87
CA THR A 433 -14.63 -12.07 35.70
C THR A 433 -15.50 -12.92 36.63
N GLU A 434 -15.65 -12.49 37.88
CA GLU A 434 -16.40 -13.27 38.88
C GLU A 434 -17.91 -13.05 38.78
N GLU A 435 -18.38 -11.89 38.29
CA GLU A 435 -19.77 -11.71 37.82
C GLU A 435 -20.11 -12.64 36.65
N LEU A 436 -19.24 -12.73 35.64
CA LEU A 436 -19.40 -13.69 34.53
C LEU A 436 -19.41 -15.15 35.03
N ARG A 437 -18.66 -15.46 36.09
CA ARG A 437 -18.65 -16.78 36.74
C ARG A 437 -19.95 -17.07 37.51
N LEU A 438 -20.54 -16.06 38.16
CA LEU A 438 -21.85 -16.15 38.80
C LEU A 438 -22.98 -16.31 37.77
N LEU A 439 -22.91 -15.58 36.65
CA LEU A 439 -23.83 -15.75 35.52
C LEU A 439 -23.71 -17.15 34.90
N GLN A 440 -22.50 -17.72 34.77
CA GLN A 440 -22.29 -19.11 34.31
C GLN A 440 -22.94 -20.18 35.21
N LYS A 441 -23.23 -19.89 36.49
CA LYS A 441 -23.98 -20.82 37.36
C LYS A 441 -25.50 -20.80 37.09
N LYS A 442 -26.04 -19.75 36.47
CA LYS A 442 -27.44 -19.71 35.99
C LYS A 442 -27.52 -20.39 34.63
N LYS A 443 -27.79 -21.70 34.63
CA LYS A 443 -27.82 -22.58 33.45
C LYS A 443 -28.67 -21.99 32.29
N PRO A 444 -28.08 -21.53 31.17
CA PRO A 444 -28.83 -21.03 30.02
C PRO A 444 -29.52 -22.18 29.29
N ARG A 445 -30.69 -21.90 28.68
CA ARG A 445 -31.53 -22.90 27.98
C ARG A 445 -31.37 -22.92 26.45
N SER A 446 -30.42 -22.14 25.89
CA SER A 446 -30.21 -21.99 24.44
C SER A 446 -28.75 -22.22 24.06
N GLU A 447 -28.52 -22.95 22.96
CA GLU A 447 -27.16 -23.19 22.43
C GLU A 447 -26.56 -21.92 21.78
N SER A 448 -27.40 -20.94 21.40
CA SER A 448 -26.98 -19.67 20.78
C SER A 448 -25.94 -18.92 21.62
N VAL A 449 -26.11 -18.97 22.95
CA VAL A 449 -25.27 -18.30 23.95
C VAL A 449 -23.94 -19.04 24.15
N GLY A 450 -23.89 -20.35 23.84
CA GLY A 450 -22.78 -21.23 24.17
C GLY A 450 -21.50 -21.04 23.34
N VAL A 451 -21.58 -20.39 22.17
CA VAL A 451 -20.39 -20.09 21.35
C VAL A 451 -19.73 -18.75 21.77
N PRO A 452 -20.45 -17.62 21.88
CA PRO A 452 -19.88 -16.36 22.39
C PRO A 452 -19.25 -16.51 23.79
N LEU A 453 -19.90 -17.26 24.70
CA LEU A 453 -19.40 -17.46 26.06
C LEU A 453 -18.07 -18.23 26.12
N ARG A 454 -17.86 -19.20 25.21
CA ARG A 454 -16.59 -19.94 25.08
C ARG A 454 -15.48 -19.06 24.51
N LEU A 455 -15.79 -18.26 23.48
CA LEU A 455 -14.83 -17.33 22.88
C LEU A 455 -14.36 -16.27 23.90
N LEU A 456 -15.30 -15.65 24.62
CA LEU A 456 -15.02 -14.63 25.63
C LEU A 456 -14.17 -15.21 26.79
N LYS A 457 -14.47 -16.43 27.24
CA LYS A 457 -13.68 -17.16 28.25
C LYS A 457 -12.26 -17.47 27.77
N SER A 458 -12.10 -17.92 26.51
CA SER A 458 -10.78 -18.20 25.92
C SER A 458 -9.91 -16.94 25.83
N ARG A 459 -10.50 -15.77 25.46
CA ARG A 459 -9.76 -14.51 25.39
C ARG A 459 -9.43 -13.93 26.77
N ALA A 460 -10.34 -14.02 27.74
CA ALA A 460 -10.07 -13.63 29.12
C ALA A 460 -8.91 -14.43 29.74
N GLN A 461 -8.85 -15.76 29.50
CA GLN A 461 -7.74 -16.60 29.94
C GLN A 461 -6.42 -16.25 29.22
N GLN A 462 -6.47 -15.93 27.93
CA GLN A 462 -5.30 -15.51 27.15
C GLN A 462 -4.74 -14.18 27.68
N LEU A 463 -5.60 -13.20 27.96
CA LEU A 463 -5.25 -11.91 28.56
C LEU A 463 -4.63 -12.09 29.95
N GLN A 464 -5.23 -12.90 30.83
CA GLN A 464 -4.67 -13.23 32.14
C GLN A 464 -3.29 -13.90 32.06
N LEU A 465 -3.05 -14.74 31.04
CA LEU A 465 -1.75 -15.39 30.84
C LEU A 465 -0.68 -14.43 30.30
N GLN A 466 -1.08 -13.43 29.50
CA GLN A 466 -0.17 -12.38 29.01
C GLN A 466 0.18 -11.39 30.14
N CYS A 467 -0.80 -10.88 30.90
CA CYS A 467 -0.55 -9.96 32.02
C CYS A 467 0.27 -10.59 33.16
N ARG A 468 0.39 -11.93 33.22
CA ARG A 468 1.24 -12.65 34.20
C ARG A 468 2.70 -12.80 33.81
N LYS A 469 3.11 -12.45 32.57
CA LYS A 469 4.37 -12.95 32.00
C LYS A 469 5.58 -12.01 32.03
N THR A 470 5.42 -10.69 32.13
CA THR A 470 6.55 -9.75 32.04
C THR A 470 6.41 -8.51 32.92
N SER A 471 7.57 -7.98 33.33
CA SER A 471 7.72 -6.63 33.89
C SER A 471 7.31 -5.57 32.87
N ALA A 472 6.87 -4.40 33.33
CA ALA A 472 6.39 -3.33 32.47
C ALA A 472 7.56 -2.57 31.80
N GLN A 473 7.66 -2.66 30.46
CA GLN A 473 8.44 -1.68 29.65
C GLN A 473 8.06 -1.60 28.15
N ASP A 474 7.23 -2.48 27.60
CA ASP A 474 6.88 -2.48 26.16
C ASP A 474 5.60 -1.67 25.81
N GLY A 475 5.74 -0.60 25.03
CA GLY A 475 4.60 0.19 24.55
C GLY A 475 3.64 -0.57 23.63
N VAL A 476 4.15 -1.53 22.84
CA VAL A 476 3.36 -2.40 21.94
C VAL A 476 2.33 -3.22 22.71
N PHE A 477 2.61 -3.56 23.97
CA PHE A 477 1.72 -4.34 24.84
C PHE A 477 0.42 -3.58 25.16
N MET A 478 0.50 -2.26 25.34
CA MET A 478 -0.68 -1.43 25.64
C MET A 478 -1.69 -1.46 24.49
N GLN A 479 -1.22 -1.39 23.24
CA GLN A 479 -2.08 -1.43 22.06
C GLN A 479 -2.73 -2.81 21.87
N GLN A 480 -2.01 -3.90 22.19
CA GLN A 480 -2.58 -5.26 22.21
C GLN A 480 -3.62 -5.45 23.33
N ILE A 481 -3.40 -4.88 24.52
CA ILE A 481 -4.38 -4.88 25.61
C ILE A 481 -5.63 -4.09 25.20
N ILE A 482 -5.48 -2.89 24.63
CA ILE A 482 -6.59 -2.05 24.17
C ILE A 482 -7.43 -2.80 23.12
N GLN A 483 -6.79 -3.43 22.13
CA GLN A 483 -7.49 -4.23 21.13
C GLN A 483 -8.23 -5.43 21.77
N CYS A 484 -7.58 -6.16 22.67
CA CYS A 484 -8.21 -7.31 23.34
C CYS A 484 -9.39 -6.89 24.23
N ALA A 485 -9.28 -5.76 24.93
CA ALA A 485 -10.37 -5.18 25.72
C ALA A 485 -11.54 -4.71 24.84
N TYR A 486 -11.26 -4.11 23.68
CA TYR A 486 -12.26 -3.70 22.70
C TYR A 486 -13.03 -4.90 22.14
N ASP A 487 -12.33 -5.99 21.79
CA ASP A 487 -12.96 -7.23 21.30
C ASP A 487 -13.78 -7.93 22.38
N ILE A 488 -13.34 -7.91 23.65
CA ILE A 488 -14.13 -8.40 24.79
C ILE A 488 -15.41 -7.56 24.96
N ALA A 489 -15.32 -6.22 24.88
CA ALA A 489 -16.48 -5.34 24.95
C ALA A 489 -17.46 -5.56 23.78
N ARG A 490 -16.95 -5.79 22.57
CA ARG A 490 -17.75 -6.12 21.38
C ARG A 490 -18.49 -7.45 21.54
N ALA A 491 -17.80 -8.48 22.03
CA ALA A 491 -18.40 -9.80 22.31
C ALA A 491 -19.43 -9.74 23.45
N ALA A 492 -19.18 -8.96 24.51
CA ALA A 492 -20.15 -8.72 25.59
C ALA A 492 -21.40 -8.00 25.07
N LYS A 493 -21.25 -6.95 24.24
CA LYS A 493 -22.38 -6.26 23.60
C LYS A 493 -23.21 -7.20 22.73
N GLN A 494 -22.59 -8.12 21.99
CA GLN A 494 -23.30 -9.16 21.25
C GLN A 494 -24.05 -10.13 22.17
N LEU A 495 -23.43 -10.59 23.27
CA LEU A 495 -24.08 -11.48 24.25
C LEU A 495 -25.33 -10.84 24.87
N VAL A 496 -25.25 -9.56 25.25
CA VAL A 496 -26.40 -8.78 25.74
C VAL A 496 -27.47 -8.67 24.65
N THR A 497 -27.09 -8.39 23.41
CA THR A 497 -28.04 -8.25 22.28
C THR A 497 -28.75 -9.55 21.91
N VAL A 498 -28.12 -10.72 22.11
CA VAL A 498 -28.75 -12.03 21.93
C VAL A 498 -29.68 -12.34 23.11
N THR A 499 -29.21 -12.14 24.35
CA THR A 499 -30.01 -12.47 25.54
C THR A 499 -31.23 -11.56 25.74
N THR A 500 -31.19 -10.29 25.33
CA THR A 500 -32.40 -9.44 25.30
C THR A 500 -33.38 -9.87 24.21
N LYS A 501 -32.91 -10.41 23.07
CA LYS A 501 -33.77 -10.98 22.00
C LYS A 501 -34.36 -12.35 22.35
N GLU A 502 -33.69 -13.14 23.21
CA GLU A 502 -34.26 -14.38 23.75
C GLU A 502 -35.26 -14.11 24.89
N ASN A 503 -35.08 -13.05 25.68
CA ASN A 503 -36.02 -12.63 26.74
C ASN A 503 -37.21 -11.77 26.25
N SER A 504 -37.36 -11.57 24.94
CA SER A 504 -38.48 -10.84 24.31
C SER A 504 -39.32 -11.74 23.39
N LYS A 505 -39.34 -13.03 23.70
CA LYS A 505 -40.19 -14.10 23.14
C LYS A 505 -40.69 -15.00 24.26
#